data_AF-A0A7V6NLF5-F1
#
_entry.id   AF-A0A7V6NLF5-F1
#
_cell.length_a   1.000
_cell.length_b   1.000
_cell.length_c   1.000
_cell.angle_alpha   90.00
_cell.angle_beta   90.00
_cell.angle_gamma   90.00
#
_symmetry.space_group_name_H-M   'P 1'
#
loop_
_entity.id
_entity.type
_entity.pdbx_description
1 polymer ?
#
loop_
_entity_poly.entity_id
_entity_poly.type
_entity_poly.pdbx_seq_one_letter_code
_entity_poly.pdbx_strand_id
1 'polypeptide(L)'
;MMVVVLETRIEKRKKVRKQKRLAFFKVAIIMLLFALLYVGIKLVNDTIIYLGYIENPTIFDFDFKDRVLELFGERYFIDLKILKKVP
;
A
#
# COMPACT_ATOMS: atom_id res chain seq x y z
N MET A 1 -45.31 -13.46 -12.69
CA MET A 1 -44.22 -14.19 -11.98
C MET A 1 -42.81 -13.75 -12.39
N MET A 2 -42.55 -13.40 -13.66
CA MET A 2 -41.21 -13.02 -14.15
C MET A 2 -40.65 -11.71 -13.55
N VAL A 3 -41.51 -10.74 -13.24
CA VAL A 3 -41.13 -9.43 -12.66
C VAL A 3 -40.55 -9.56 -11.25
N VAL A 4 -41.17 -10.39 -10.40
CA VAL A 4 -40.71 -10.65 -9.01
C VAL A 4 -39.33 -11.33 -8.99
N VAL A 5 -39.07 -12.21 -9.96
CA VAL A 5 -37.74 -12.85 -10.12
C VAL A 5 -36.69 -11.84 -10.60
N LEU A 6 -37.09 -10.85 -11.40
CA LEU A 6 -36.18 -9.79 -11.87
C LEU A 6 -35.86 -8.78 -10.76
N GLU A 7 -36.86 -8.36 -9.99
CA GLU A 7 -36.70 -7.47 -8.83
C GLU A 7 -35.72 -8.05 -7.80
N THR A 8 -35.89 -9.33 -7.45
CA THR A 8 -34.98 -10.04 -6.53
C THR A 8 -33.55 -10.16 -7.06
N ARG A 9 -33.36 -10.31 -8.39
CA ARG A 9 -32.02 -10.29 -9.02
C ARG A 9 -31.39 -8.90 -9.00
N ILE A 10 -32.18 -7.84 -9.22
CA ILE A 10 -31.72 -6.45 -9.20
C ILE A 10 -31.29 -6.03 -7.78
N GLU A 11 -32.06 -6.39 -6.75
CA GLU A 11 -31.70 -6.12 -5.36
C GLU A 11 -30.43 -6.83 -4.91
N LYS A 12 -30.26 -8.12 -5.28
CA LYS A 12 -29.03 -8.87 -5.03
C LYS A 12 -27.82 -8.19 -5.68
N ARG A 13 -27.94 -7.73 -6.93
CA ARG A 13 -26.86 -6.99 -7.62
C ARG A 13 -26.55 -5.66 -6.94
N LYS A 14 -27.56 -4.91 -6.46
CA LYS A 14 -27.34 -3.66 -5.69
C LYS A 14 -26.55 -3.91 -4.40
N LYS A 15 -26.89 -4.97 -3.64
CA LYS A 15 -26.15 -5.36 -2.41
C LYS A 15 -24.70 -5.72 -2.70
N VAL A 16 -24.44 -6.54 -3.73
CA VAL A 16 -23.08 -6.91 -4.14
C VAL A 16 -22.26 -5.69 -4.58
N ARG A 17 -22.84 -4.76 -5.34
CA ARG A 17 -22.16 -3.51 -5.74
C ARG A 17 -21.78 -2.66 -4.51
N LYS A 18 -22.66 -2.56 -3.51
CA LYS A 18 -22.38 -1.82 -2.27
C LYS A 18 -21.22 -2.44 -1.48
N GLN A 19 -21.20 -3.76 -1.34
CA GLN A 19 -20.11 -4.49 -0.67
C GLN A 19 -18.77 -4.34 -1.41
N LYS A 20 -18.77 -4.44 -2.75
CA LYS A 20 -17.56 -4.20 -3.57
C LYS A 20 -17.01 -2.79 -3.40
N ARG A 21 -17.88 -1.76 -3.35
CA ARG A 21 -17.47 -0.38 -3.10
C ARG A 21 -16.82 -0.23 -1.73
N LEU A 22 -17.40 -0.79 -0.68
CA LEU A 22 -16.82 -0.76 0.67
C LEU A 22 -15.44 -1.44 0.73
N ALA A 23 -15.31 -2.61 0.09
CA ALA A 23 -14.03 -3.29 -0.01
C ALA A 23 -12.99 -2.45 -0.76
N PHE A 24 -13.38 -1.81 -1.86
CA PHE A 24 -12.51 -0.89 -2.61
C PHE A 24 -12.06 0.29 -1.76
N PHE A 25 -12.98 0.95 -1.03
CA PHE A 25 -12.61 2.06 -0.13
C PHE A 25 -11.64 1.61 0.98
N LYS A 26 -11.85 0.42 1.56
CA LYS A 26 -10.94 -0.12 2.56
C LYS A 26 -9.52 -0.29 2.00
N VAL A 27 -9.39 -0.85 0.80
CA VAL A 27 -8.10 -0.98 0.12
C VAL A 27 -7.52 0.39 -0.24
N ALA A 28 -8.33 1.32 -0.74
CA ALA A 28 -7.90 2.67 -1.09
C ALA A 28 -7.35 3.44 0.13
N ILE A 29 -7.98 3.31 1.30
CA ILE A 29 -7.49 3.93 2.55
C ILE A 29 -6.12 3.36 2.94
N ILE A 30 -5.95 2.03 2.86
CA ILE A 30 -4.65 1.40 3.16
C ILE A 30 -3.58 1.89 2.19
N MET A 31 -3.89 1.94 0.88
CA MET A 31 -2.97 2.47 -0.14
C MET A 31 -2.63 3.95 0.11
N LEU A 32 -3.60 4.76 0.51
CA LEU A 32 -3.38 6.16 0.83
C LEU A 32 -2.43 6.34 2.03
N LEU A 33 -2.58 5.51 3.07
CA LEU A 33 -1.67 5.53 4.23
C LEU A 33 -0.24 5.19 3.81
N PHE A 34 -0.05 4.17 2.97
CA PHE A 34 1.28 3.84 2.43
C PHE A 34 1.86 4.98 1.57
N ALA A 35 1.03 5.64 0.76
CA ALA A 35 1.46 6.79 -0.04
C ALA A 35 1.89 7.97 0.84
N LEU A 36 1.11 8.31 1.88
CA LEU A 36 1.46 9.36 2.84
C LEU A 36 2.75 9.04 3.59
N LEU A 37 2.92 7.79 4.02
CA LEU A 37 4.16 7.33 4.64
C LEU A 37 5.36 7.55 3.72
N TYR A 38 5.26 7.10 2.46
CA TYR A 38 6.33 7.24 1.47
C TYR A 38 6.69 8.70 1.22
N VAL A 39 5.69 9.58 1.03
CA VAL A 39 5.92 11.01 0.81
C VAL A 39 6.55 11.66 2.04
N GLY A 40 6.06 11.34 3.24
CA GLY A 40 6.60 11.87 4.48
C GLY A 40 8.07 11.52 4.64
N ILE A 41 8.44 10.26 4.42
CA ILE A 41 9.83 9.85 4.56
C ILE A 41 10.71 10.49 3.48
N LYS A 42 10.24 10.56 2.23
CA LYS A 42 10.98 11.25 1.16
C LYS A 42 11.26 12.71 1.50
N LEU A 43 10.28 13.42 2.05
CA LEU A 43 10.45 14.82 2.45
C LEU A 43 11.48 14.99 3.56
N VAL A 44 11.50 14.09 4.55
CA VAL A 44 12.54 14.12 5.60
C VAL A 44 13.91 13.80 4.99
N ASN A 45 14.00 12.82 4.10
CA ASN A 45 15.24 12.46 3.40
C ASN A 45 15.83 13.67 2.64
N ASP A 46 15.00 14.34 1.82
CA ASP A 46 15.39 15.56 1.08
C ASP A 46 15.84 16.69 2.03
N THR A 47 15.18 16.81 3.18
CA THR A 47 15.51 17.83 4.19
C THR A 47 16.86 17.54 4.87
N ILE A 48 17.18 16.27 5.19
CA ILE A 48 18.48 15.90 5.77
C ILE A 48 19.60 16.15 4.76
N ILE A 49 19.40 15.79 3.49
CA ILE A 49 20.36 16.08 2.41
C ILE A 49 20.61 17.58 2.33
N TYR A 50 19.54 18.38 2.28
CA TYR A 50 19.63 19.83 2.17
C TYR A 50 20.40 20.48 3.32
N LEU A 51 20.20 19.99 4.54
CA LEU A 51 20.84 20.54 5.74
C LEU A 51 22.26 19.98 5.96
N GLY A 52 22.71 19.01 5.16
CA GLY A 52 24.07 18.44 5.22
C GLY A 52 24.39 17.75 6.55
N TYR A 53 23.37 17.28 7.29
CA TYR A 53 23.55 16.77 8.65
C TYR A 53 24.19 15.38 8.73
N ILE A 54 24.17 14.58 7.64
CA ILE A 54 24.60 13.18 7.64
C ILE A 54 25.33 12.86 6.33
N GLU A 55 26.50 12.19 6.39
CA GLU A 55 27.27 11.76 5.22
C GLU A 55 26.51 10.74 4.34
N ASN A 56 25.68 9.89 4.95
CA ASN A 56 24.72 8.99 4.30
C ASN A 56 23.28 9.39 4.66
N PRO A 57 22.69 10.33 3.91
CA PRO A 57 21.42 10.94 4.31
C PRO A 57 20.21 10.03 4.11
N THR A 58 20.35 8.89 3.43
CA THR A 58 19.24 7.98 3.08
C THR A 58 18.57 7.37 4.32
N ILE A 59 17.48 8.00 4.78
CA ILE A 59 16.68 7.49 5.91
C ILE A 59 15.87 6.27 5.52
N PHE A 60 15.34 6.26 4.30
CA PHE A 60 14.54 5.18 3.77
C PHE A 60 14.61 5.20 2.24
N ASP A 61 15.03 4.09 1.66
CA ASP A 61 14.88 3.84 0.23
C ASP A 61 14.43 2.40 0.01
N PHE A 62 13.55 2.18 -0.95
CA PHE A 62 13.01 0.85 -1.23
C PHE A 62 13.21 0.53 -2.71
N ASP A 63 14.13 -0.38 -2.99
CA ASP A 63 14.34 -0.92 -4.32
C ASP A 63 13.52 -2.21 -4.51
N PHE A 64 12.41 -2.10 -5.25
CA PHE A 64 11.57 -3.25 -5.62
C PHE A 64 12.31 -4.29 -6.48
N LYS A 65 13.28 -3.86 -7.28
CA LYS A 65 13.99 -4.70 -8.25
C LYS A 65 14.98 -5.62 -7.52
N ASP A 66 15.74 -5.03 -6.62
CA ASP A 66 16.77 -5.74 -5.85
C ASP A 66 16.24 -6.28 -4.51
N ARG A 67 15.00 -5.92 -4.14
CA ARG A 67 14.35 -6.24 -2.86
C ARG A 67 15.18 -5.78 -1.67
N VAL A 68 15.87 -4.66 -1.85
CA VAL A 68 16.68 -4.04 -0.82
C VAL A 68 15.90 -2.87 -0.25
N LEU A 69 15.88 -2.80 1.06
CA LEU A 69 15.37 -1.68 1.84
C LEU A 69 16.56 -1.05 2.54
N GLU A 70 16.87 0.19 2.21
CA GLU A 70 17.82 1.01 2.95
C GLU A 70 17.07 1.73 4.07
N LEU A 71 17.53 1.63 5.31
CA LEU A 71 17.01 2.35 6.47
C LEU A 71 18.18 2.99 7.21
N PHE A 72 18.15 4.31 7.37
CA PHE A 72 19.18 5.07 8.09
C PHE A 72 20.62 4.74 7.63
N GLY A 73 20.82 4.56 6.32
CA GLY A 73 22.11 4.18 5.72
C GLY A 73 22.46 2.69 5.78
N GLU A 74 21.66 1.86 6.45
CA GLU A 74 21.84 0.40 6.52
C GLU A 74 20.95 -0.31 5.51
N ARG A 75 21.50 -1.32 4.80
CA ARG A 75 20.78 -2.04 3.73
C ARG A 75 20.28 -3.40 4.22
N TYR A 76 18.98 -3.62 4.10
CA TYR A 76 18.27 -4.84 4.50
C TYR A 76 17.69 -5.54 3.28
N PHE A 77 17.87 -6.86 3.18
CA PHE A 77 17.19 -7.66 2.16
C PHE A 77 15.79 -8.07 2.63
N ILE A 78 14.80 -7.81 1.79
CA ILE A 78 13.41 -8.22 2.03
C ILE A 78 13.16 -9.56 1.35
N ASP A 79 13.16 -10.62 2.14
CA ASP A 79 12.73 -11.93 1.67
C ASP A 79 11.20 -12.10 1.81
N LEU A 80 10.49 -11.81 0.73
CA LEU A 80 9.04 -12.03 0.60
C LEU A 80 8.65 -13.53 0.69
N LYS A 81 9.60 -14.48 0.71
CA LYS A 81 9.31 -15.90 0.92
C LYS A 81 8.64 -16.19 2.26
N ILE A 82 8.83 -15.34 3.28
CA ILE A 82 8.17 -15.48 4.59
C ILE A 82 6.63 -15.35 4.47
N LEU A 83 6.13 -14.64 3.45
CA LEU A 83 4.69 -14.48 3.19
C LEU A 83 4.10 -15.64 2.38
N LYS A 84 4.89 -16.66 2.01
CA LYS A 84 4.33 -17.85 1.34
C LYS A 84 3.53 -18.66 2.35
N LYS A 85 2.22 -18.75 2.09
CA LYS A 85 1.35 -19.72 2.76
C LYS A 85 1.88 -21.13 2.46
N VAL A 86 2.30 -21.84 3.50
CA VAL A 86 2.61 -23.27 3.45
C VAL A 86 1.30 -24.01 3.08
N PRO A 87 1.34 -25.02 2.20
CA PRO A 87 0.14 -25.77 1.75
C PRO A 87 -0.66 -26.37 2.91
#